data_AF-A0A232EX28-F1
#
_entry.id   AF-A0A232EX28-F1
#
_cell.length_a   1.000
_cell.length_b   1.000
_cell.length_c   1.000
_cell.angle_alpha   90.00
_cell.angle_beta   90.00
_cell.angle_gamma   90.00
#
_symmetry.space_group_name_H-M   'P 1'
#
loop_
_entity.id
_entity.type
_entity.pdbx_description
1 polymer ?
#
loop_
_entity_poly.entity_id
_entity_poly.type
_entity_poly.pdbx_seq_one_letter_code
_entity_poly.pdbx_strand_id
1 'polypeptide(L)'
;MPCDRKELVHDLRERKIRYLRERAKPGTEDEPPVDDPFPMRLCLIGGKYDEFRELHSGDDKESIGQALRAAAHVLGAGLHYHSAKDSHLLRRTKELLSHYGFKGQSTSPWKASVTDYDKPLSIAAGSDSFSAIDLKISRYDYAVTLDEIKQIYVRRFPQVLKNQDVLPGDMDDPANDPNFNEPIVDRLRLQREQEISVLLRDMLEAPLVNIPIPESY
;
A
#
# COMPACT_ATOMS: atom_id res chain seq x y z
N MET A 1 7.96 -4.73 -31.80
CA MET A 1 6.69 -5.27 -31.29
C MET A 1 6.31 -4.45 -30.05
N PRO A 2 5.37 -3.49 -30.16
CA PRO A 2 4.88 -2.78 -28.98
C PRO A 2 4.06 -3.77 -28.14
N CYS A 3 4.63 -4.22 -27.03
CA CYS A 3 3.91 -5.05 -26.06
C CYS A 3 2.85 -4.16 -25.41
N ASP A 4 1.58 -4.48 -25.62
CA ASP A 4 0.49 -3.64 -25.19
C ASP A 4 0.46 -3.61 -23.65
N ARG A 5 0.56 -2.43 -23.04
CA ARG A 5 0.72 -2.30 -21.57
C ARG A 5 -0.40 -2.99 -20.79
N LYS A 6 -1.59 -3.11 -21.38
CA LYS A 6 -2.75 -3.80 -20.81
C LYS A 6 -2.55 -5.32 -20.77
N GLU A 7 -1.98 -5.90 -21.82
CA GLU A 7 -1.68 -7.34 -21.88
C GLU A 7 -0.62 -7.72 -20.83
N LEU A 8 0.44 -6.90 -20.68
CA LEU A 8 1.47 -7.14 -19.68
C LEU A 8 0.89 -7.14 -18.24
N VAL A 9 0.00 -6.19 -17.94
CA VAL A 9 -0.65 -6.10 -16.61
C VAL A 9 -1.56 -7.29 -16.37
N HIS A 10 -2.30 -7.73 -17.41
CA HIS A 10 -3.14 -8.92 -17.35
C HIS A 10 -2.31 -10.19 -17.07
N ASP A 11 -1.23 -10.41 -17.81
CA ASP A 11 -0.32 -11.54 -17.61
C ASP A 11 0.28 -11.58 -16.19
N LEU A 12 0.65 -10.40 -15.67
CA LEU A 12 1.17 -10.29 -14.31
C LEU A 12 0.12 -10.66 -13.26
N ARG A 13 -1.13 -10.26 -13.47
CA ARG A 13 -2.27 -10.63 -12.61
C ARG A 13 -2.53 -12.13 -12.64
N GLU A 14 -2.58 -12.74 -13.81
CA GLU A 14 -2.80 -14.20 -13.92
C GLU A 14 -1.68 -15.01 -13.23
N ARG A 15 -0.42 -14.61 -13.44
CA ARG A 15 0.72 -15.23 -12.74
C ARG A 15 0.60 -15.08 -11.23
N LYS A 16 0.10 -13.93 -10.76
CA LYS A 16 -0.12 -13.66 -9.35
C LYS A 16 -1.24 -14.54 -8.78
N ILE A 17 -2.38 -14.68 -9.47
CA ILE A 17 -3.49 -15.56 -9.07
C ILE A 17 -3.02 -17.01 -8.96
N ARG A 18 -2.27 -17.49 -9.96
CA ARG A 18 -1.69 -18.84 -9.96
C ARG A 18 -0.79 -19.07 -8.75
N TYR A 19 0.12 -18.13 -8.49
CA TYR A 19 1.02 -18.18 -7.35
C TYR A 19 0.29 -18.21 -6.00
N LEU A 20 -0.80 -17.45 -5.85
CA LEU A 20 -1.60 -17.46 -4.62
C LEU A 20 -2.31 -18.80 -4.44
N ARG A 21 -2.88 -19.36 -5.52
CA ARG A 21 -3.57 -20.66 -5.50
C ARG A 21 -2.63 -21.82 -5.16
N GLU A 22 -1.41 -21.82 -5.67
CA GLU A 22 -0.40 -22.84 -5.34
C GLU A 22 0.01 -22.84 -3.86
N ARG A 23 -0.15 -21.70 -3.17
CA ARG A 23 0.21 -21.54 -1.75
C ARG A 23 -1.00 -21.58 -0.81
N ALA A 24 -2.21 -21.64 -1.36
CA ALA A 24 -3.44 -21.80 -0.60
C ALA A 24 -3.44 -23.13 0.14
N LYS A 25 -3.95 -23.12 1.38
CA LYS A 25 -4.13 -24.35 2.14
C LYS A 25 -5.29 -25.16 1.55
N PRO A 26 -5.24 -26.50 1.60
CA PRO A 26 -6.42 -27.31 1.29
C PRO A 26 -7.54 -26.95 2.28
N GLY A 27 -8.68 -26.47 1.77
CA GLY A 27 -9.83 -25.99 2.56
C GLY A 27 -10.17 -24.50 2.41
N THR A 28 -9.40 -23.72 1.64
CA THR A 28 -9.74 -22.33 1.29
C THR A 28 -10.64 -22.21 0.04
N GLU A 29 -11.24 -23.32 -0.41
CA GLU A 29 -12.00 -23.40 -1.66
C GLU A 29 -13.34 -22.64 -1.62
N ASP A 30 -13.88 -22.42 -0.42
CA ASP A 30 -15.13 -21.66 -0.19
C ASP A 30 -14.92 -20.14 -0.13
N GLU A 31 -13.67 -19.65 -0.18
CA GLU A 31 -13.41 -18.21 -0.22
C GLU A 31 -13.44 -17.69 -1.65
N PRO A 32 -14.07 -16.52 -1.88
CA PRO A 32 -14.02 -15.92 -3.20
C PRO A 32 -12.55 -15.66 -3.57
N PRO A 33 -12.15 -16.04 -4.80
CA PRO A 33 -10.81 -15.76 -5.26
C PRO A 33 -10.52 -14.26 -5.18
N VAL A 34 -9.26 -13.89 -4.97
CA VAL A 34 -8.84 -12.49 -5.08
C VAL A 34 -9.03 -12.08 -6.54
N ASP A 35 -10.16 -11.42 -6.83
CA ASP A 35 -10.60 -11.09 -8.19
C ASP A 35 -9.72 -9.99 -8.83
N ASP A 36 -9.13 -9.12 -8.00
CA ASP A 36 -8.27 -8.01 -8.45
C ASP A 36 -6.96 -7.90 -7.64
N PRO A 37 -6.01 -8.85 -7.78
CA PRO A 37 -4.76 -8.77 -7.06
C PRO A 37 -3.84 -7.73 -7.70
N PHE A 38 -3.07 -7.05 -6.85
CA PHE A 38 -2.05 -6.12 -7.32
C PHE A 38 -1.05 -6.84 -8.25
N PRO A 39 -0.72 -6.29 -9.43
CA PRO A 39 0.08 -6.98 -10.47
C PRO A 39 1.54 -7.24 -10.05
N MET A 40 1.98 -6.72 -8.90
CA MET A 40 3.31 -6.95 -8.36
C MET A 40 3.26 -7.72 -7.04
N ARG A 41 4.39 -8.32 -6.67
CA ARG A 41 4.52 -8.98 -5.36
C ARG A 41 4.52 -7.91 -4.26
N LEU A 42 3.61 -8.05 -3.30
CA LEU A 42 3.46 -7.14 -2.17
C LEU A 42 3.82 -7.82 -0.85
N CYS A 43 4.43 -7.07 0.06
CA CYS A 43 4.68 -7.47 1.44
C CYS A 43 4.44 -6.29 2.37
N LEU A 44 3.67 -6.51 3.42
CA LEU A 44 3.51 -5.59 4.54
C LEU A 44 4.59 -5.88 5.58
N ILE A 45 5.32 -4.84 6.01
CA ILE A 45 6.35 -4.96 7.04
C ILE A 45 5.97 -4.07 8.22
N GLY A 46 5.70 -4.66 9.38
CA GLY A 46 5.43 -3.94 10.62
C GLY A 46 6.73 -3.68 11.37
N GLY A 47 7.20 -2.43 11.40
CA GLY A 47 8.43 -2.05 12.11
C GLY A 47 8.26 -1.94 13.63
N LYS A 48 9.40 -1.78 14.34
CA LYS A 48 9.45 -1.53 15.79
C LYS A 48 8.65 -2.55 16.61
N TYR A 49 8.74 -3.82 16.26
CA TYR A 49 8.01 -4.89 16.95
C TYR A 49 8.31 -4.94 18.46
N ASP A 50 9.51 -4.54 18.87
CA ASP A 50 9.90 -4.41 20.28
C ASP A 50 9.02 -3.41 21.04
N GLU A 51 8.82 -2.20 20.49
CA GLU A 51 7.92 -1.20 21.08
C GLU A 51 6.47 -1.69 21.04
N PHE A 52 6.04 -2.28 19.91
CA PHE A 52 4.69 -2.81 19.75
C PHE A 52 4.36 -3.89 20.79
N ARG A 53 5.30 -4.81 21.05
CA ARG A 53 5.16 -5.89 22.02
C ARG A 53 5.00 -5.38 23.45
N GLU A 54 5.66 -4.28 23.80
CA GLU A 54 5.65 -3.74 25.16
C GLU A 54 4.49 -2.78 25.42
N LEU A 55 4.03 -2.06 24.39
CA LEU A 55 3.03 -1.01 24.51
C LEU A 55 1.58 -1.51 24.61
N HIS A 56 1.25 -2.62 23.94
CA HIS A 56 -0.15 -3.03 23.75
C HIS A 56 -0.54 -4.20 24.66
N SER A 57 -1.80 -4.16 25.12
CA SER A 57 -2.45 -5.30 25.78
C SER A 57 -2.61 -6.49 24.82
N GLY A 58 -2.84 -7.70 25.34
CA GLY A 58 -3.04 -8.90 24.52
C GLY A 58 -4.19 -8.71 23.50
N ASP A 59 -5.33 -8.23 23.97
CA ASP A 59 -6.52 -7.97 23.17
C ASP A 59 -6.27 -6.96 22.04
N ASP A 60 -5.48 -5.91 22.30
CA ASP A 60 -5.14 -4.93 21.28
C ASP A 60 -4.18 -5.49 20.22
N LYS A 61 -3.21 -6.32 20.62
CA LYS A 61 -2.31 -7.01 19.68
C LYS A 61 -3.07 -7.97 18.78
N GLU A 62 -4.02 -8.70 19.34
CA GLU A 62 -4.91 -9.58 18.59
C GLU A 62 -5.74 -8.78 17.58
N SER A 63 -6.40 -7.71 17.99
CA SER A 63 -7.20 -6.87 17.09
C SER A 63 -6.38 -6.26 15.96
N ILE A 64 -5.19 -5.73 16.26
CA ILE A 64 -4.26 -5.17 15.26
C ILE A 64 -3.76 -6.28 14.32
N GLY A 65 -3.41 -7.43 14.88
CA GLY A 65 -2.96 -8.60 14.12
C GLY A 65 -4.05 -9.13 13.18
N GLN A 66 -5.30 -9.24 13.64
CA GLN A 66 -6.45 -9.64 12.83
C GLN A 66 -6.65 -8.70 11.65
N ALA A 67 -6.64 -7.38 11.89
CA ALA A 67 -6.79 -6.38 10.83
C ALA A 67 -5.65 -6.47 9.79
N LEU A 68 -4.40 -6.59 10.25
CA LEU A 68 -3.24 -6.70 9.36
C LEU A 68 -3.25 -8.01 8.56
N ARG A 69 -3.63 -9.12 9.19
CA ARG A 69 -3.77 -10.43 8.53
C ARG A 69 -4.85 -10.39 7.46
N ALA A 70 -6.02 -9.83 7.79
CA ALA A 70 -7.12 -9.68 6.84
C ALA A 70 -6.71 -8.79 5.65
N ALA A 71 -6.10 -7.63 5.92
CA ALA A 71 -5.62 -6.74 4.85
C ALA A 71 -4.56 -7.43 3.98
N ALA A 72 -3.61 -8.17 4.57
CA ALA A 72 -2.61 -8.91 3.82
C ALA A 72 -3.24 -9.99 2.93
N HIS A 73 -4.24 -10.72 3.44
CA HIS A 73 -4.95 -11.76 2.69
C HIS A 73 -5.69 -11.17 1.48
N VAL A 74 -6.45 -10.09 1.70
CA VAL A 74 -7.21 -9.38 0.66
C VAL A 74 -6.29 -8.84 -0.44
N LEU A 75 -5.13 -8.30 -0.07
CA LEU A 75 -4.14 -7.80 -1.01
C LEU A 75 -3.29 -8.90 -1.68
N GLY A 76 -3.44 -10.16 -1.25
CA GLY A 76 -2.54 -11.24 -1.64
C GLY A 76 -1.08 -10.96 -1.27
N ALA A 77 -0.85 -10.22 -0.18
CA ALA A 77 0.45 -9.81 0.30
C ALA A 77 1.00 -10.77 1.38
N GLY A 78 2.32 -10.78 1.55
CA GLY A 78 2.92 -11.31 2.77
C GLY A 78 2.83 -10.31 3.92
N LEU A 79 2.92 -10.77 5.16
CA LEU A 79 2.98 -9.94 6.36
C LEU A 79 4.17 -10.36 7.21
N HIS A 80 5.05 -9.43 7.59
CA HIS A 80 6.21 -9.70 8.44
C HIS A 80 6.42 -8.60 9.48
N TYR A 81 6.63 -8.97 10.74
CA TYR A 81 7.10 -8.03 11.76
C TYR A 81 8.63 -7.94 11.78
N HIS A 82 9.10 -6.71 11.99
CA HIS A 82 10.47 -6.29 11.98
C HIS A 82 10.80 -5.54 13.29
N SER A 83 11.96 -5.84 13.87
CA SER A 83 12.59 -5.00 14.89
C SER A 83 14.07 -4.88 14.59
N ALA A 84 14.63 -3.69 14.75
CA ALA A 84 16.07 -3.45 14.65
C ALA A 84 16.83 -4.00 15.87
N LYS A 85 16.15 -4.19 17.01
CA LYS A 85 16.76 -4.71 18.25
C LYS A 85 16.88 -6.24 18.25
N ASP A 86 16.08 -6.92 17.43
CA ASP A 86 16.10 -8.38 17.30
C ASP A 86 16.93 -8.80 16.06
N SER A 87 18.07 -9.44 16.30
CA SER A 87 18.98 -9.88 15.24
C SER A 87 18.37 -10.94 14.31
N HIS A 88 17.44 -11.78 14.80
CA HIS A 88 16.74 -12.76 14.00
C HIS A 88 15.73 -12.10 13.07
N LEU A 89 14.93 -11.15 13.58
CA LEU A 89 13.96 -10.41 12.76
C LEU A 89 14.67 -9.53 11.72
N LEU A 90 15.78 -8.89 12.11
CA LEU A 90 16.59 -8.08 11.19
C LEU A 90 17.15 -8.94 10.04
N ARG A 91 17.71 -10.12 10.35
CA ARG A 91 18.20 -11.06 9.33
C ARG A 91 17.09 -11.51 8.39
N ARG A 92 15.94 -11.91 8.94
CA ARG A 92 14.76 -12.32 8.15
C ARG A 92 14.29 -11.21 7.21
N THR A 93 14.25 -9.97 7.70
CA THR A 93 13.87 -8.79 6.90
C THR A 93 14.83 -8.58 5.72
N LYS A 94 16.15 -8.73 5.94
CA LYS A 94 17.14 -8.64 4.86
C LYS A 94 16.95 -9.74 3.82
N GLU A 95 16.74 -10.99 4.26
CA GLU A 95 16.46 -12.12 3.37
C GLU A 95 15.17 -11.91 2.55
N LEU A 96 14.13 -11.36 3.20
CA LEU A 96 12.87 -10.97 2.56
C LEU A 96 13.08 -9.90 1.49
N LEU A 97 13.72 -8.78 1.82
CA LEU A 97 13.97 -7.69 0.88
C LEU A 97 14.80 -8.16 -0.32
N SER A 98 15.82 -8.98 -0.09
CA SER A 98 16.61 -9.59 -1.17
C SER A 98 15.75 -10.47 -2.09
N HIS A 99 14.83 -11.25 -1.53
CA HIS A 99 13.92 -12.09 -2.31
C HIS A 99 12.95 -11.25 -3.18
N TYR A 100 12.44 -10.13 -2.65
CA TYR A 100 11.56 -9.23 -3.42
C TYR A 100 12.32 -8.41 -4.47
N GLY A 101 13.54 -7.95 -4.15
CA GLY A 101 14.33 -7.08 -5.03
C GLY A 101 15.09 -7.80 -6.15
N PHE A 102 15.62 -8.99 -5.90
CA PHE A 102 16.59 -9.63 -6.82
C PHE A 102 16.09 -10.90 -7.51
N LYS A 103 14.80 -11.26 -7.37
CA LYS A 103 14.15 -12.40 -8.05
C LYS A 103 15.04 -13.67 -8.16
N GLY A 104 15.77 -14.06 -7.11
CA GLY A 104 16.74 -15.15 -7.25
C GLY A 104 17.25 -15.80 -5.95
N GLN A 105 17.29 -17.14 -6.00
CA GLN A 105 18.15 -18.10 -5.28
C GLN A 105 17.91 -18.48 -3.81
N SER A 106 17.22 -17.70 -2.98
CA SER A 106 16.98 -18.15 -1.60
C SER A 106 15.68 -18.95 -1.50
N THR A 107 15.77 -20.17 -0.95
CA THR A 107 14.63 -20.96 -0.46
C THR A 107 13.58 -20.05 0.16
N SER A 108 12.30 -20.21 -0.20
CA SER A 108 11.14 -19.48 0.35
C SER A 108 11.46 -18.86 1.72
N PRO A 109 11.64 -17.53 1.85
CA PRO A 109 11.96 -16.90 3.15
C PRO A 109 10.89 -17.19 4.21
N TRP A 110 9.73 -17.63 3.74
CA TRP A 110 8.61 -18.12 4.51
C TRP A 110 8.72 -19.63 4.69
N LYS A 111 9.48 -20.09 5.70
CA LYS A 111 9.58 -21.53 6.04
C LYS A 111 8.43 -22.02 6.93
N ALA A 112 7.85 -21.14 7.74
CA ALA A 112 6.68 -21.42 8.55
C ALA A 112 5.86 -20.15 8.74
N SER A 113 4.53 -20.25 8.59
CA SER A 113 3.61 -19.16 8.91
C SER A 113 3.44 -19.06 10.42
N VAL A 114 3.76 -17.90 11.01
CA VAL A 114 3.51 -17.59 12.42
C VAL A 114 2.28 -16.69 12.48
N THR A 115 1.17 -17.25 12.97
CA THR A 115 -0.13 -16.59 13.10
C THR A 115 -0.51 -16.26 14.55
N ASP A 116 0.32 -16.67 15.50
CA ASP A 116 0.19 -16.40 16.93
C ASP A 116 0.48 -14.92 17.22
N TYR A 117 -0.46 -14.23 17.87
CA TYR A 117 -0.39 -12.79 18.16
C TYR A 117 0.60 -12.43 19.28
N ASP A 118 1.01 -13.39 20.10
CA ASP A 118 2.06 -13.19 21.11
C ASP A 118 3.47 -13.21 20.50
N LYS A 119 3.58 -13.70 19.26
CA LYS A 119 4.83 -13.84 18.52
C LYS A 119 4.87 -12.89 17.33
N PRO A 120 6.06 -12.57 16.82
CA PRO A 120 6.17 -11.74 15.64
C PRO A 120 5.50 -12.41 14.45
N LEU A 121 4.45 -11.76 13.91
CA LEU A 121 3.70 -12.27 12.78
C LEU A 121 4.59 -12.43 11.56
N SER A 122 4.45 -13.57 10.89
CA SER A 122 5.22 -13.92 9.71
C SER A 122 4.37 -14.82 8.82
N ILE A 123 3.65 -14.24 7.87
CA ILE A 123 2.65 -14.92 7.06
C ILE A 123 2.98 -14.77 5.59
N ALA A 124 3.04 -15.90 4.88
CA ALA A 124 3.28 -15.91 3.45
C ALA A 124 2.00 -15.53 2.71
N ALA A 125 2.15 -14.82 1.59
CA ALA A 125 1.03 -14.56 0.68
C ALA A 125 0.34 -15.88 0.27
N GLY A 126 -0.98 -15.95 0.46
CA GLY A 126 -1.81 -17.11 0.18
C GLY A 126 -1.86 -18.20 1.26
N SER A 127 -1.04 -18.10 2.32
CA SER A 127 -1.02 -19.13 3.40
C SER A 127 -2.07 -18.93 4.50
N ASP A 128 -2.76 -17.78 4.47
CA ASP A 128 -3.79 -17.40 5.43
C ASP A 128 -5.20 -17.61 4.87
N SER A 129 -6.21 -17.52 5.71
CA SER A 129 -7.63 -17.58 5.32
C SER A 129 -8.49 -16.74 6.26
N PHE A 130 -9.61 -16.17 5.78
CA PHE A 130 -10.55 -15.43 6.62
C PHE A 130 -11.14 -16.31 7.72
N SER A 131 -11.37 -17.59 7.46
CA SER A 131 -11.79 -18.55 8.48
C SER A 131 -10.78 -18.69 9.63
N ALA A 132 -9.49 -18.47 9.38
CA ALA A 132 -8.43 -18.53 10.40
C ALA A 132 -8.09 -17.16 11.05
N ILE A 133 -8.63 -16.06 10.52
CA ILE A 133 -8.39 -14.70 11.03
C ILE A 133 -9.52 -14.28 12.00
N ASP A 134 -10.64 -15.01 12.03
CA ASP A 134 -11.81 -14.78 12.89
C ASP A 134 -12.28 -13.31 12.93
N LEU A 135 -12.16 -12.64 11.78
CA LEU A 135 -12.61 -11.26 11.62
C LEU A 135 -13.95 -11.25 10.88
N LYS A 136 -14.98 -10.66 11.52
CA LYS A 136 -16.34 -10.62 10.99
C LYS A 136 -16.45 -9.62 9.85
N ILE A 137 -16.22 -10.09 8.63
CA ILE A 137 -16.18 -9.30 7.39
C ILE A 137 -17.14 -9.92 6.37
N SER A 138 -17.78 -9.06 5.58
CA SER A 138 -18.63 -9.40 4.45
C SER A 138 -17.79 -9.83 3.24
N ARG A 139 -17.96 -11.06 2.75
CA ARG A 139 -17.02 -11.71 1.81
C ARG A 139 -17.33 -11.45 0.33
N TYR A 140 -17.91 -10.31 -0.05
CA TYR A 140 -18.47 -10.15 -1.39
C TYR A 140 -17.62 -9.34 -2.38
N ASP A 141 -16.87 -8.34 -1.91
CA ASP A 141 -16.08 -7.46 -2.78
C ASP A 141 -14.78 -7.04 -2.07
N TYR A 142 -13.67 -7.05 -2.81
CA TYR A 142 -12.34 -6.59 -2.37
C TYR A 142 -12.37 -5.16 -1.81
N ALA A 143 -13.02 -4.21 -2.51
CA ALA A 143 -13.01 -2.81 -2.11
C ALA A 143 -13.82 -2.59 -0.83
N VAL A 144 -14.95 -3.29 -0.72
CA VAL A 144 -15.82 -3.28 0.46
C VAL A 144 -15.10 -3.93 1.65
N THR A 145 -14.42 -5.04 1.41
CA THR A 145 -13.68 -5.77 2.44
C THR A 145 -12.57 -4.92 3.08
N LEU A 146 -11.78 -4.20 2.27
CA LEU A 146 -10.73 -3.33 2.81
C LEU A 146 -11.31 -2.15 3.61
N ASP A 147 -12.43 -1.58 3.17
CA ASP A 147 -13.08 -0.51 3.93
C ASP A 147 -13.64 -1.04 5.25
N GLU A 148 -14.27 -2.22 5.26
CA GLU A 148 -14.75 -2.87 6.49
C GLU A 148 -13.60 -3.12 7.49
N ILE A 149 -12.48 -3.68 7.04
CA ILE A 149 -11.28 -3.89 7.88
C ILE A 149 -10.82 -2.55 8.48
N LYS A 150 -10.77 -1.50 7.64
CA LYS A 150 -10.41 -0.15 8.09
C LYS A 150 -11.40 0.38 9.12
N GLN A 151 -12.70 0.24 8.92
CA GLN A 151 -13.72 0.70 9.87
C GLN A 151 -13.61 -0.02 11.21
N ILE A 152 -13.41 -1.35 11.20
CA ILE A 152 -13.22 -2.14 12.42
C ILE A 152 -11.98 -1.64 13.19
N TYR A 153 -10.87 -1.43 12.48
CA TYR A 153 -9.64 -0.94 13.08
C TYR A 153 -9.79 0.48 13.66
N VAL A 154 -10.30 1.43 12.89
CA VAL A 154 -10.46 2.83 13.31
C VAL A 154 -11.45 2.97 14.47
N ARG A 155 -12.48 2.12 14.53
CA ARG A 155 -13.42 2.09 15.65
C ARG A 155 -12.76 1.69 16.97
N ARG A 156 -11.80 0.76 16.92
CA ARG A 156 -11.03 0.32 18.10
C ARG A 156 -9.89 1.28 18.45
N PHE A 157 -9.23 1.82 17.42
CA PHE A 157 -8.11 2.74 17.52
C PHE A 157 -8.43 4.05 16.79
N PRO A 158 -9.11 5.00 17.46
CA PRO A 158 -9.44 6.29 16.88
C PRO A 158 -8.18 6.98 16.35
N GLN A 159 -8.15 7.24 15.05
CA GLN A 159 -7.03 7.94 14.43
C GLN A 159 -7.12 9.41 14.82
N VAL A 160 -6.18 9.88 15.62
CA VAL A 160 -6.02 11.31 15.86
C VAL A 160 -5.47 11.92 14.58
N LEU A 161 -6.21 12.82 13.94
CA LEU A 161 -5.68 13.59 12.82
C LEU A 161 -4.50 14.40 13.37
N LYS A 162 -3.27 14.04 12.97
CA LYS A 162 -2.06 14.83 13.27
C LYS A 162 -2.11 16.27 12.72
N ASN A 163 -3.16 16.62 11.99
CA ASN A 163 -3.36 17.92 11.35
C ASN A 163 -4.21 18.89 12.18
N GLN A 164 -4.54 18.58 13.44
CA GLN A 164 -5.32 19.51 14.26
C GLN A 164 -4.45 20.47 15.10
N ASP A 165 -3.13 20.22 15.18
CA ASP A 165 -2.18 21.15 15.79
C ASP A 165 -1.39 21.98 14.76
N VAL A 166 -1.68 21.80 13.47
CA VAL A 166 -1.15 22.65 12.39
C VAL A 166 -2.32 22.95 11.47
N LEU A 167 -2.96 24.10 11.67
CA LEU A 167 -3.90 24.65 10.70
C LEU A 167 -3.20 24.68 9.32
N PRO A 168 -3.91 24.53 8.19
CA PRO A 168 -3.34 24.64 6.83
C PRO A 168 -2.71 26.00 6.47
N GLY A 169 -2.43 26.85 7.46
CA GLY A 169 -1.66 28.09 7.36
C GLY A 169 -0.62 28.29 8.49
N ASP A 170 -0.39 27.30 9.37
CA ASP A 170 0.60 27.36 10.47
C ASP A 170 1.95 26.70 10.12
N MET A 171 2.05 26.04 8.96
CA MET A 171 3.36 25.97 8.30
C MET A 171 3.50 27.30 7.57
N ASP A 172 4.14 28.26 8.22
CA ASP A 172 4.61 29.48 7.56
C ASP A 172 5.42 29.03 6.33
N ASP A 173 4.83 29.17 5.14
CA ASP A 173 5.56 28.99 3.90
C ASP A 173 6.72 29.99 3.97
N PRO A 174 7.99 29.55 4.02
CA PRO A 174 9.12 30.45 4.12
C PRO A 174 9.19 31.42 2.93
N ALA A 175 8.48 31.13 1.83
CA ALA A 175 8.33 32.05 0.72
C ALA A 175 7.38 33.23 0.99
N ASN A 176 6.61 33.20 2.08
CA ASN A 176 5.75 34.30 2.54
C ASN A 176 6.35 35.03 3.77
N ASP A 177 7.53 34.61 4.26
CA ASP A 177 8.21 35.27 5.37
C ASP A 177 8.84 36.60 4.88
N PRO A 178 8.47 37.75 5.48
CA PRO A 178 9.00 39.06 5.11
C PRO A 178 10.52 39.18 5.18
N ASN A 179 11.18 38.36 6.02
CA ASN A 179 12.64 38.34 6.14
C ASN A 179 13.34 37.73 4.91
N PHE A 180 12.62 36.97 4.07
CA PHE A 180 13.13 36.34 2.86
C PHE A 180 12.59 37.02 1.58
N ASN A 181 11.98 38.20 1.70
CA ASN A 181 11.51 38.97 0.54
C ASN A 181 12.68 39.32 -0.39
N GLU A 182 12.65 38.75 -1.59
CA GLU A 182 13.62 38.97 -2.65
C GLU A 182 12.89 39.62 -3.85
N PRO A 183 12.81 40.95 -3.92
CA PRO A 183 11.86 41.65 -4.81
C PRO A 183 12.02 41.34 -6.30
N ILE A 184 13.21 40.90 -6.73
CA ILE A 184 13.45 40.44 -8.10
C ILE A 184 12.92 39.02 -8.30
N VAL A 185 13.19 38.11 -7.36
CA VAL A 185 12.77 36.71 -7.41
C VAL A 185 11.26 36.61 -7.27
N ASP A 186 10.67 37.37 -6.35
CA ASP A 186 9.22 37.41 -6.12
C ASP A 186 8.47 37.90 -7.36
N ARG A 187 9.00 38.93 -8.03
CA ARG A 187 8.43 39.45 -9.27
C ARG A 187 8.52 38.43 -10.41
N LEU A 188 9.65 37.73 -10.54
CA LEU A 188 9.82 36.69 -11.56
C LEU A 188 8.90 35.49 -11.31
N ARG A 189 8.74 35.10 -10.04
CA ARG A 189 7.81 34.05 -9.62
C ARG A 189 6.37 34.43 -9.96
N LEU A 190 5.94 35.64 -9.59
CA LEU A 190 4.59 36.14 -9.88
C LEU A 190 4.32 36.17 -11.39
N GLN A 191 5.29 36.61 -12.19
CA GLN A 191 5.17 36.61 -13.65
C GLN A 191 4.97 35.18 -14.18
N ARG A 192 5.74 34.21 -13.70
CA ARG A 192 5.61 32.79 -14.10
C ARG A 192 4.28 32.18 -13.69
N GLU A 193 3.83 32.45 -12.47
CA GLU A 193 2.52 31.98 -11.99
C GLU A 193 1.37 32.54 -12.84
N GLN A 194 1.46 33.82 -13.23
CA GLN A 194 0.50 34.43 -14.16
C GLN A 194 0.54 33.76 -15.55
N GLU A 195 1.71 33.57 -16.14
CA GLU A 195 1.86 32.87 -17.44
C GLU A 195 1.26 31.46 -17.40
N ILE A 196 1.54 30.69 -16.33
CA ILE A 196 0.99 29.35 -16.14
C ILE A 196 -0.53 29.40 -15.99
N SER A 197 -1.07 30.35 -15.24
CA SER A 197 -2.52 30.47 -15.03
C SER A 197 -3.28 30.76 -16.32
N VAL A 198 -2.72 31.60 -17.20
CA VAL A 198 -3.27 31.88 -18.52
C VAL A 198 -3.22 30.64 -19.39
N LEU A 199 -2.08 29.94 -19.44
CA LEU A 199 -1.96 28.69 -20.21
C LEU A 199 -2.93 27.60 -19.75
N LEU A 200 -3.11 27.43 -18.44
CA LEU A 200 -4.07 26.47 -17.90
C LEU A 200 -5.50 26.82 -18.27
N ARG A 201 -5.84 28.12 -18.21
CA ARG A 201 -7.14 28.61 -18.67
C ARG A 201 -7.35 28.35 -20.15
N ASP A 202 -6.36 28.66 -20.99
CA ASP A 202 -6.43 28.42 -22.44
C ASP A 202 -6.54 26.92 -22.77
N MET A 203 -5.83 26.05 -22.04
CA MET A 203 -5.96 24.59 -22.20
C MET A 203 -7.34 24.05 -21.80
N LEU A 204 -8.00 24.70 -20.85
CA LEU A 204 -9.34 24.33 -20.39
C LEU A 204 -10.44 24.94 -21.28
N GLU A 205 -10.19 26.10 -21.88
CA GLU A 205 -11.14 26.83 -22.72
C GLU A 205 -11.01 26.51 -24.23
N ALA A 206 -9.88 25.96 -24.70
CA ALA A 206 -9.72 25.59 -26.11
C ALA A 206 -10.55 24.34 -26.48
N PRO A 207 -11.54 24.43 -27.40
CA PRO A 207 -12.11 23.27 -28.05
C PRO A 207 -11.02 22.61 -28.88
N LEU A 208 -10.90 21.28 -28.84
CA LEU A 208 -10.00 20.49 -29.69
C LEU A 208 -10.11 20.97 -31.15
N VAL A 209 -9.15 21.79 -31.60
CA VAL A 209 -9.11 22.26 -32.98
C VAL A 209 -8.80 21.05 -33.84
N ASN A 210 -9.85 20.56 -34.52
CA ASN A 210 -9.78 19.49 -35.49
C ASN A 210 -8.95 20.02 -36.67
N ILE A 211 -7.64 19.73 -36.67
CA ILE A 211 -6.71 20.15 -37.73
C ILE A 211 -7.13 19.39 -39.00
N PRO A 212 -7.62 20.05 -40.07
CA PRO A 212 -7.96 19.36 -41.30
C PRO A 212 -6.66 18.90 -41.97
N ILE A 213 -6.54 17.59 -42.19
CA ILE A 213 -5.45 17.01 -42.97
C ILE A 213 -5.71 17.37 -44.44
N PRO A 214 -4.78 18.04 -45.15
CA PRO A 214 -4.96 18.33 -46.57
C PRO A 214 -4.98 17.03 -47.36
N GLU A 215 -6.01 16.83 -48.19
CA GLU A 215 -6.05 15.69 -49.13
C GLU A 215 -4.88 15.78 -50.10
N SER A 216 -4.17 14.66 -50.26
CA SER A 216 -3.05 14.51 -51.18
C SER A 216 -3.54 14.54 -52.62
N TYR A 217 -3.01 15.46 -53.43
CA TYR A 217 -3.08 15.41 -54.88
C TYR A 217 -2.29 14.22 -55.44
#